data_AF-A0A1C3NYV0-F1
#
_entry.id   AF-A0A1C3NYV0-F1
#
_cell.length_a   1.000
_cell.length_b   1.000
_cell.length_c   1.000
_cell.angle_alpha   90.00
_cell.angle_beta   90.00
_cell.angle_gamma   90.00
#
_symmetry.space_group_name_H-M   'P 1'
#
loop_
_entity.id
_entity.type
_entity.pdbx_description
1 polymer ?
#
loop_
_entity_poly.entity_id
_entity_poly.type
_entity_poly.pdbx_seq_one_letter_code
_entity_poly.pdbx_strand_id
1 'polypeptide(L)' 'MSTSFSGEYDAAAAAQVAGLKVFGKSVQESIAQIIPCIDSPPVDRLSAFVEGRRIAVDNRFFDSQDAARLHKITEGLLAG' A
#
# COMPACT_ATOMS: atom_id res chain seq x y z
N MET A 1 -18.85 16.76 -4.32
CA MET A 1 -17.61 15.96 -4.43
C MET A 1 -17.45 15.10 -3.19
N SER A 2 -17.76 13.81 -3.32
CA SER A 2 -17.33 12.72 -2.43
C SER A 2 -17.57 11.43 -3.20
N THR A 3 -16.55 10.95 -3.92
CA THR A 3 -16.59 9.62 -4.55
C THR A 3 -16.08 8.61 -3.53
N SER A 4 -16.84 8.41 -2.46
CA SER A 4 -16.74 7.17 -1.70
C SER A 4 -17.84 6.28 -2.23
N PHE A 5 -17.53 5.50 -3.26
CA PHE A 5 -18.39 4.39 -3.70
C PHE A 5 -18.31 3.30 -2.63
N SER A 6 -18.91 3.58 -1.49
CA SER A 6 -19.21 2.59 -0.47
C SER A 6 -20.67 2.21 -0.70
N GLY A 7 -20.90 1.51 -1.81
CA GLY A 7 -22.14 0.74 -1.97
C GLY A 7 -22.31 -0.10 -0.71
N GLU A 8 -23.53 -0.12 -0.17
CA GLU A 8 -23.88 -0.88 1.02
C GLU A 8 -23.23 -2.27 0.94
N TYR A 9 -22.26 -2.50 1.84
CA TYR A 9 -21.63 -3.80 1.95
C TYR A 9 -22.74 -4.79 2.28
N ASP A 10 -22.92 -5.80 1.45
CA ASP A 10 -23.81 -6.90 1.79
C ASP A 10 -23.36 -7.52 3.13
N ALA A 11 -24.25 -8.26 3.78
CA ALA A 11 -24.00 -8.81 5.11
C ALA A 11 -22.71 -9.67 5.17
N ALA A 12 -22.29 -10.26 4.05
CA ALA A 12 -21.07 -11.06 3.95
C ALA A 12 -19.81 -10.18 3.95
N ALA A 13 -19.80 -9.09 3.17
CA ALA A 13 -18.71 -8.12 3.17
C ALA A 13 -18.59 -7.39 4.52
N ALA A 14 -19.71 -7.10 5.19
CA ALA A 14 -19.70 -6.51 6.52
C ALA A 14 -19.05 -7.44 7.57
N ALA A 15 -19.35 -8.74 7.53
CA ALA A 15 -18.72 -9.74 8.40
C ALA A 15 -17.21 -9.89 8.13
N GLN A 16 -16.80 -9.85 6.86
CA GLN A 16 -15.39 -9.86 6.48
C GLN A 16 -14.66 -8.61 6.98
N VAL A 17 -15.26 -7.42 6.84
CA VAL A 17 -14.71 -6.16 7.36
C VAL A 17 -14.61 -6.17 8.88
N ALA A 18 -15.63 -6.71 9.57
CA ALA A 18 -15.59 -6.88 11.03
C ALA A 18 -14.45 -7.82 11.45
N GLY A 19 -14.25 -8.93 10.74
CA GLY A 19 -13.12 -9.84 10.98
C GLY A 19 -11.76 -9.18 10.75
N LEU A 20 -11.62 -8.39 9.69
CA LEU A 20 -10.37 -7.65 9.41
C LEU A 20 -10.06 -6.60 10.47
N LYS A 21 -11.08 -5.95 11.05
CA LYS A 21 -10.90 -4.98 12.15
C LYS A 21 -10.36 -5.60 13.43
N VAL A 22 -10.63 -6.90 13.67
CA VAL A 22 -10.17 -7.60 14.88
C VAL A 22 -8.67 -7.89 14.83
N PHE A 23 -8.11 -8.10 13.64
CA PHE A 23 -6.70 -8.49 13.46
C PHE A 23 -5.82 -7.39 12.85
N GLY A 24 -6.42 -6.28 12.43
CA GLY A 24 -5.69 -5.14 11.91
C GLY A 24 -4.91 -4.42 13.00
N LYS A 25 -3.68 -4.02 12.69
CA LYS A 25 -2.91 -3.07 13.51
C LYS A 25 -3.71 -1.79 13.68
N SER A 26 -3.63 -1.19 14.87
CA SER A 26 -4.15 0.15 15.07
C SER A 26 -3.45 1.14 14.14
N VAL A 27 -4.11 2.28 13.90
CA VAL A 27 -3.54 3.39 13.12
C VAL A 27 -2.20 3.81 13.72
N GLN A 28 -2.13 3.92 15.05
CA GLN A 28 -0.91 4.29 15.77
C GLN A 28 0.24 3.31 15.49
N GLU A 29 -0.01 2.00 15.55
CA GLU A 29 0.99 0.97 15.28
C GLU A 29 1.45 0.97 13.81
N SER A 30 0.54 1.27 12.89
CA SER A 30 0.84 1.36 11.46
C SER A 30 1.70 2.58 11.15
N ILE A 31 1.35 3.73 11.74
CA ILE A 31 2.14 4.97 11.60
C ILE A 31 3.55 4.81 12.18
N ALA A 32 3.67 4.15 13.34
CA ALA A 32 4.96 3.90 13.97
C ALA A 32 5.93 3.09 13.08
N GLN A 33 5.42 2.31 12.12
CA GLN A 33 6.24 1.57 11.15
C GLN A 33 6.71 2.43 9.97
N ILE A 34 6.05 3.55 9.69
CA ILE A 34 6.36 4.43 8.55
C ILE A 34 7.28 5.58 8.97
N ILE A 35 7.02 6.20 10.13
CA ILE A 35 7.77 7.39 10.63
C ILE A 35 9.29 7.25 10.48
N PRO A 36 9.93 6.12 10.85
CA PRO A 36 11.38 5.98 10.73
C PRO A 36 11.90 6.17 9.30
N CYS A 37 11.13 5.81 8.27
CA CYS A 37 11.52 5.98 6.87
C CYS A 37 11.47 7.45 6.41
N ILE A 38 10.76 8.31 7.15
CA ILE A 38 10.62 9.75 6.88
C ILE A 38 11.67 10.54 7.68
N ASP A 39 11.75 10.27 8.98
CA ASP A 39 12.64 11.00 9.90
C ASP A 39 14.12 10.62 9.69
N SER A 40 14.38 9.42 9.16
CA SER A 40 15.72 8.90 8.89
C SER A 40 15.71 8.12 7.58
N PRO A 41 15.65 8.84 6.44
CA PRO A 41 15.47 8.19 5.14
C PRO A 41 16.63 7.26 4.80
N PRO A 42 16.36 6.11 4.17
CA PRO A 42 17.40 5.20 3.70
C PRO A 42 18.35 5.89 2.71
N VAL A 43 19.63 5.54 2.80
CA VAL A 43 20.67 6.07 1.89
C VAL A 43 20.56 5.51 0.46
N ASP A 44 19.96 4.33 0.34
CA ASP A 44 19.79 3.65 -0.94
C ASP A 44 18.70 4.34 -1.77
N ARG A 45 18.92 4.45 -3.09
CA ARG A 45 17.95 5.09 -4.01
C ARG A 45 16.58 4.40 -4.01
N LEU A 46 16.55 3.09 -3.78
CA LEU A 46 15.33 2.31 -3.65
C LEU A 46 15.43 1.42 -2.41
N SER A 47 14.42 1.51 -1.57
CA SER A 47 14.28 0.72 -0.35
C SER A 47 12.83 0.33 -0.15
N ALA A 48 12.59 -0.87 0.36
CA ALA A 48 11.24 -1.34 0.66
C ALA A 48 11.19 -1.92 2.08
N PHE A 49 10.04 -1.75 2.72
CA PHE A 49 9.79 -2.19 4.08
C PHE A 49 8.42 -2.86 4.18
N VAL A 50 8.35 -3.94 4.94
CA VAL A 50 7.12 -4.62 5.31
C VAL A 50 7.10 -4.67 6.83
N GLU A 51 6.07 -4.07 7.42
CA GLU A 51 5.91 -4.01 8.88
C GLU A 51 7.11 -3.41 9.62
N GLY A 52 7.71 -2.36 9.05
CA GLY A 52 8.92 -1.71 9.58
C GLY A 52 10.21 -2.51 9.37
N ARG A 53 10.15 -3.70 8.77
CA ARG A 53 11.34 -4.50 8.43
C ARG A 53 11.74 -4.30 6.99
N ARG A 54 13.02 -4.06 6.77
CA ARG A 54 13.57 -3.92 5.41
C ARG A 54 13.44 -5.24 4.66
N ILE A 55 13.02 -5.16 3.41
CA ILE A 55 13.00 -6.30 2.48
C ILE A 55 13.91 -6.03 1.28
N ALA A 56 14.36 -7.11 0.64
CA ALA A 56 15.19 -7.04 -0.55
C ALA A 56 14.40 -6.55 -1.76
N VAL A 57 15.05 -5.78 -2.63
CA VAL A 57 14.46 -5.16 -3.83
C VAL A 57 15.07 -5.67 -5.13
N ASP A 58 15.94 -6.67 -5.05
CA ASP A 58 16.63 -7.32 -6.17
C ASP A 58 15.89 -8.58 -6.65
N ASN A 59 14.57 -8.61 -6.50
CA ASN A 59 13.73 -9.74 -6.89
C ASN A 59 12.67 -9.31 -7.91
N ARG A 60 12.01 -10.31 -8.51
CA ARG A 60 11.01 -10.12 -9.57
C ARG A 60 9.85 -9.18 -9.21
N PHE A 61 9.56 -8.97 -7.92
CA PHE A 61 8.48 -8.06 -7.51
C PHE A 61 8.85 -6.58 -7.67
N PHE A 62 10.12 -6.29 -7.93
CA PHE A 62 10.66 -4.94 -8.16
C PHE A 62 11.26 -4.80 -9.57
N ASP A 63 10.72 -5.54 -10.54
CA ASP A 63 11.14 -5.46 -11.93
C ASP A 63 10.80 -4.08 -12.54
N SER A 64 11.82 -3.43 -13.12
CA SER A 64 11.69 -2.07 -13.64
C SER A 64 10.89 -1.99 -14.95
N GLN A 65 10.85 -3.05 -15.74
CA GLN A 65 10.04 -3.12 -16.96
C GLN A 65 8.55 -3.24 -16.61
N ASP A 66 8.23 -4.07 -15.61
CA ASP A 66 6.86 -4.17 -15.09
C ASP A 66 6.40 -2.84 -14.49
N ALA A 67 7.26 -2.15 -13.72
CA ALA A 67 6.96 -0.82 -13.19
C ALA A 67 6.71 0.22 -14.31
N ALA A 68 7.56 0.23 -15.35
CA ALA A 68 7.40 1.14 -16.48
C ALA A 68 6.12 0.85 -17.29
N ARG A 69 5.77 -0.43 -17.44
CA ARG A 69 4.51 -0.84 -18.07
C ARG A 69 3.31 -0.37 -17.26
N LEU A 70 3.31 -0.58 -15.94
CA LEU A 70 2.24 -0.13 -15.05
C LEU A 70 2.05 1.38 -15.15
N HIS A 71 3.14 2.15 -15.09
CA HIS A 71 3.10 3.61 -15.21
C HIS A 71 2.40 4.07 -16.50
N LYS A 72 2.76 3.51 -17.66
CA LYS A 72 2.11 3.85 -18.95
C LYS A 72 0.60 3.58 -18.96
N ILE A 73 0.19 2.46 -18.36
CA ILE A 73 -1.23 2.10 -18.27
C ILE A 73 -1.95 3.11 -17.37
N THR A 74 -1.38 3.43 -16.20
CA THR A 74 -1.95 4.41 -15.27
C THR A 74 -2.09 5.79 -15.90
N GLU A 75 -1.08 6.27 -16.62
CA GLU A 75 -1.16 7.55 -17.36
C GLU A 75 -2.30 7.54 -18.39
N GLY A 76 -2.46 6.44 -19.14
CA GLY A 76 -3.56 6.30 -20.09
C GLY A 76 -4.94 6.30 -19.43
N LEU A 77 -5.07 5.76 -18.21
CA LEU A 77 -6.31 5.75 -17.44
C LEU A 77 -6.65 7.11 -16.83
N LEU A 78 -5.64 7.86 -16.36
CA LEU A 78 -5.83 9.19 -15.76
C LEU A 78 -6.07 10.29 -16.78
N ALA A 79 -5.66 10.08 -18.04
CA ALA A 79 -5.90 11.00 -19.14
C ALA A 79 -7.31 10.87 -19.77
N GLY A 80 -8.12 9.91 -19.33
CA GLY A 80 -9.53 9.69 -19.73
C GLY A 80 -10.52 9.98 -18.61
#